data_AF-A0A399F680-F1
#
_entry.id   AF-A0A399F680-F1
#
_cell.length_a   1.000
_cell.length_b   1.000
_cell.length_c   1.000
_cell.angle_alpha   90.00
_cell.angle_beta   90.00
_cell.angle_gamma   90.00
#
_symmetry.space_group_name_H-M   'P 1'
#
loop_
_entity.id
_entity.type
_entity.pdbx_description
1 polymer ?
#
loop_
_entity_poly.entity_id
_entity_poly.type
_entity_poly.pdbx_seq_one_letter_code
_entity_poly.pdbx_strand_id
1 'polypeptide(L)'
;MPDHVTKLDPLAILTKPLTADEIEWKITSRKDGQTSLAPYTDARAVMTRLDLAFGPFGWQVRYTPAQVGNEYGVIAAIAIKHPETGEWVEKQDGAGPTDIEPFKGGVSGALKRAATVWGIGRELYAYPRVVVEGEHKYIPFKVLNRLKGLPKAIAEGKPLPEVIRLNAEGESVRKGG
;
A
#
# COMPACT_ATOMS: atom_id res chain seq x y z
N MET A 1 -38.50 -16.07 4.30
CA MET A 1 -37.81 -15.28 3.26
C MET A 1 -36.60 -14.67 3.93
N PRO A 2 -35.36 -14.99 3.56
CA PRO A 2 -34.20 -14.40 4.20
C PRO A 2 -33.87 -13.07 3.54
N ASP A 3 -33.79 -12.03 4.37
CA ASP A 3 -33.39 -10.67 4.03
C ASP A 3 -32.11 -10.67 3.19
N HIS A 4 -32.21 -10.13 1.98
CA HIS A 4 -31.05 -9.71 1.21
C HIS A 4 -30.42 -8.49 1.90
N VAL A 5 -29.69 -8.74 2.98
CA VAL A 5 -28.61 -7.83 3.37
C VAL A 5 -27.69 -7.81 2.16
N THR A 6 -27.66 -6.69 1.44
CA THR A 6 -26.79 -6.47 0.30
C THR A 6 -25.36 -6.63 0.79
N LYS A 7 -24.81 -7.85 0.72
CA LYS A 7 -23.39 -8.09 0.95
C LYS A 7 -22.67 -7.26 -0.09
N LEU A 8 -21.88 -6.30 0.37
CA LEU A 8 -20.94 -5.57 -0.49
C LEU A 8 -20.18 -6.59 -1.33
N ASP A 9 -20.06 -6.33 -2.63
CA ASP A 9 -19.26 -7.13 -3.53
C ASP A 9 -17.85 -7.30 -2.93
N PRO A 10 -17.40 -8.54 -2.65
CA PRO A 10 -16.07 -8.79 -2.07
C PRO A 10 -14.95 -8.12 -2.87
N LEU A 11 -15.07 -8.07 -4.20
CA LEU A 11 -14.07 -7.42 -5.04
C LEU A 11 -14.08 -5.90 -4.87
N ALA A 12 -15.26 -5.28 -4.68
CA ALA A 12 -15.37 -3.87 -4.34
C ALA A 12 -14.73 -3.56 -2.97
N ILE A 13 -14.81 -4.46 -1.98
CA ILE A 13 -14.12 -4.31 -0.69
C ILE A 13 -12.60 -4.30 -0.86
N LEU A 14 -12.06 -5.20 -1.68
CA LEU A 14 -10.62 -5.26 -1.93
C LEU A 14 -10.11 -4.00 -2.63
N THR A 15 -10.84 -3.56 -3.65
CA THR A 15 -10.39 -2.55 -4.63
C THR A 15 -10.80 -1.12 -4.29
N LYS A 16 -11.68 -0.90 -3.30
CA LYS A 16 -12.05 0.45 -2.87
C LYS A 16 -10.79 1.28 -2.53
N PRO A 17 -10.81 2.60 -2.69
CA PRO A 17 -9.69 3.43 -2.29
C PRO A 17 -9.26 3.20 -0.82
N LEU A 18 -7.96 3.24 -0.58
CA LEU A 18 -7.38 3.20 0.76
C LEU A 18 -7.71 4.49 1.49
N THR A 19 -8.06 4.36 2.76
CA THR A 19 -8.27 5.51 3.64
C THR A 19 -6.93 6.05 4.13
N ALA A 20 -6.95 7.27 4.69
CA ALA A 20 -5.74 7.88 5.25
C ALA A 20 -5.13 7.04 6.39
N ASP A 21 -5.94 6.28 7.13
CA ASP A 21 -5.46 5.42 8.23
C ASP A 21 -4.91 4.08 7.74
N GLU A 22 -5.21 3.70 6.49
CA GLU A 22 -4.64 2.51 5.84
C GLU A 22 -3.32 2.81 5.12
N ILE A 23 -3.00 4.11 4.95
CA ILE A 23 -1.80 4.57 4.24
C ILE A 23 -0.79 5.15 5.22
N GLU A 24 0.42 4.61 5.15
CA GLU A 24 1.60 5.16 5.79
C GLU A 24 2.55 5.76 4.74
N TRP A 25 3.46 6.60 5.20
CA TRP A 25 4.45 7.26 4.36
C TRP A 25 5.86 6.90 4.82
N LYS A 26 6.72 6.54 3.87
CA LYS A 26 8.13 6.27 4.14
C LYS A 26 9.03 7.18 3.33
N ILE A 27 10.19 7.47 3.89
CA ILE A 27 11.30 8.11 3.18
C ILE A 27 11.90 7.08 2.23
N THR A 28 12.01 7.41 0.95
CA THR A 28 12.63 6.56 -0.09
C THR A 28 14.02 7.04 -0.47
N SER A 29 14.30 8.34 -0.33
CA SER A 29 15.64 8.90 -0.53
C SER A 29 15.81 10.21 0.22
N ARG A 30 17.04 10.49 0.65
CA ARG A 30 17.49 11.79 1.16
C ARG A 30 18.72 12.16 0.35
N LYS A 31 18.59 13.13 -0.55
CA LYS A 31 19.66 13.55 -1.45
C LYS A 31 19.38 14.94 -2.01
N ASP A 32 20.44 15.63 -2.43
CA ASP A 32 20.34 16.91 -3.13
C ASP A 32 19.50 17.95 -2.37
N GLY A 33 19.61 17.95 -1.03
CA GLY A 33 18.83 18.85 -0.18
C GLY A 33 17.33 18.54 -0.16
N GLN A 34 16.91 17.33 -0.53
CA GLN A 34 15.51 16.92 -0.66
C GLN A 34 15.26 15.55 -0.04
N THR A 35 14.07 15.38 0.52
CA THR A 35 13.56 14.10 1.04
C THR A 35 12.39 13.62 0.17
N SER A 36 12.54 12.47 -0.48
CA SER A 36 11.45 11.86 -1.26
C SER A 36 10.64 10.90 -0.40
N LEU A 37 9.32 10.96 -0.52
CA LEU A 37 8.39 10.10 0.20
C LEU A 37 7.58 9.26 -0.79
N ALA A 38 7.22 8.05 -0.37
CA ALA A 38 6.27 7.20 -1.06
C ALA A 38 5.22 6.67 -0.07
N PRO A 39 3.95 6.58 -0.50
CA PRO A 39 2.92 5.96 0.29
C PRO A 39 3.04 4.44 0.23
N TYR A 40 2.65 3.75 1.29
CA TYR A 40 2.50 2.32 1.33
C TYR A 40 1.35 1.94 2.26
N THR A 41 0.68 0.82 1.99
CA THR A 41 -0.33 0.28 2.92
C THR A 41 0.33 -0.48 4.06
N ASP A 42 -0.29 -0.50 5.24
CA ASP A 42 0.08 -1.46 6.28
C ASP A 42 -0.38 -2.89 5.90
N ALA A 43 0.33 -3.91 6.38
CA ALA A 43 -0.05 -5.30 6.26
C ALA A 43 -1.39 -5.59 6.97
N ARG A 44 -1.70 -4.91 8.08
CA ARG A 44 -2.97 -5.10 8.81
C ARG A 44 -4.16 -4.57 8.02
N ALA A 45 -3.99 -3.50 7.24
CA ALA A 45 -5.02 -3.02 6.32
C ALA A 45 -5.33 -4.06 5.23
N VAL A 46 -4.31 -4.73 4.69
CA VAL A 46 -4.48 -5.86 3.75
C VAL A 46 -5.29 -6.99 4.39
N MET A 47 -4.87 -7.46 5.57
CA MET A 47 -5.55 -8.55 6.28
C MET A 47 -7.00 -8.18 6.63
N THR A 48 -7.23 -6.96 7.12
CA THR A 48 -8.56 -6.44 7.43
C THR A 48 -9.47 -6.45 6.20
N ARG A 49 -8.96 -6.03 5.03
CA ARG A 49 -9.75 -6.05 3.78
C ARG A 49 -10.09 -7.45 3.33
N LEU A 50 -9.16 -8.40 3.45
CA LEU A 50 -9.40 -9.80 3.12
C LEU A 50 -10.45 -10.41 4.07
N ASP A 51 -10.36 -10.13 5.37
CA ASP A 51 -11.33 -10.58 6.37
C ASP A 51 -12.72 -9.97 6.13
N LEU A 52 -12.79 -8.68 5.79
CA LEU A 52 -14.07 -8.03 5.47
C LEU A 52 -14.71 -8.60 4.19
N ALA A 53 -13.90 -8.97 3.21
CA ALA A 53 -14.38 -9.46 1.92
C ALA A 53 -14.78 -10.94 1.94
N PHE A 54 -14.00 -11.79 2.61
CA PHE A 54 -14.14 -13.25 2.53
C PHE A 54 -14.28 -13.95 3.90
N GLY A 55 -14.14 -13.21 5.00
CA GLY A 55 -14.02 -13.77 6.34
C GLY A 55 -12.66 -14.44 6.58
N PRO A 56 -12.29 -14.70 7.85
CA PRO A 56 -10.98 -15.25 8.21
C PRO A 56 -10.72 -16.66 7.64
N PHE A 57 -11.75 -17.38 7.22
CA PHE A 57 -11.64 -18.70 6.60
C PHE A 57 -11.71 -18.68 5.06
N GLY A 58 -12.03 -17.52 4.46
CA GLY A 58 -12.20 -17.38 3.02
C GLY A 58 -10.92 -17.00 2.26
N TRP A 59 -9.82 -16.80 2.99
CA TRP A 59 -8.52 -16.55 2.41
C TRP A 59 -7.42 -17.24 3.23
N GLN A 60 -6.26 -17.45 2.60
CA GLN A 60 -5.06 -17.96 3.24
C GLN A 60 -3.82 -17.34 2.62
N VAL A 61 -2.72 -17.32 3.36
CA VAL A 61 -1.41 -16.91 2.84
C VAL A 61 -0.36 -17.97 3.14
N ARG A 62 0.47 -18.29 2.13
CA ARG A 62 1.68 -19.08 2.30
C ARG A 62 2.90 -18.23 1.98
N TYR A 63 3.98 -18.45 2.72
CA TYR A 63 5.26 -17.79 2.49
C TYR A 63 6.31 -18.83 2.11
N THR A 64 7.07 -18.53 1.06
CA THR A 64 8.13 -19.42 0.56
C THR A 64 9.42 -18.61 0.40
N PRO A 65 10.57 -19.08 0.93
CA PRO A 65 11.86 -18.47 0.63
C PRO A 65 12.11 -18.47 -0.88
N ALA A 66 12.63 -17.37 -1.41
CA ALA A 66 12.96 -17.24 -2.81
C ALA A 66 14.39 -16.74 -2.98
N GLN A 67 15.08 -17.29 -3.98
CA GLN A 67 16.39 -16.83 -4.39
C GLN A 67 16.40 -16.69 -5.92
N VAL A 68 16.70 -15.49 -6.41
CA VAL A 68 16.84 -15.21 -7.85
C VAL A 68 18.22 -14.62 -8.06
N GLY A 69 19.14 -15.43 -8.60
CA GLY A 69 20.56 -15.07 -8.65
C GLY A 69 21.14 -14.86 -7.25
N ASN A 70 21.66 -13.66 -7.00
CA ASN A 70 22.24 -13.25 -5.71
C ASN A 70 21.23 -12.55 -4.79
N GLU A 71 19.98 -12.37 -5.25
CA GLU A 71 18.93 -11.76 -4.44
C GLU A 71 18.18 -12.82 -3.64
N TYR A 72 18.04 -12.56 -2.34
CA TYR A 72 17.22 -13.35 -1.42
C TYR A 72 15.91 -12.60 -1.13
N GLY A 73 14.83 -13.33 -0.93
CA GLY A 73 13.55 -12.74 -0.61
C GLY A 73 12.53 -13.76 -0.13
N VAL A 74 11.29 -13.30 -0.03
CA VAL A 74 10.13 -14.12 0.32
C VAL A 74 9.08 -13.93 -0.76
N ILE A 75 8.50 -15.02 -1.24
CA ILE A 75 7.27 -15.01 -2.04
C ILE A 75 6.10 -15.21 -1.09
N ALA A 76 5.08 -14.36 -1.20
CA ALA A 76 3.80 -14.57 -0.56
C ALA A 76 2.79 -14.99 -1.61
N ALA A 77 2.05 -16.06 -1.33
CA ALA A 77 0.95 -16.55 -2.15
C ALA A 77 -0.35 -16.37 -1.36
N ILE A 78 -1.22 -15.47 -1.83
CA ILE A 78 -2.55 -15.27 -1.26
C ILE A 78 -3.53 -16.08 -2.09
N ALA A 79 -4.20 -17.03 -1.46
CA ALA A 79 -5.28 -17.78 -2.05
C ALA A 79 -6.63 -17.34 -1.46
N ILE A 80 -7.61 -17.12 -2.32
CA ILE A 80 -8.97 -16.71 -1.95
C ILE A 80 -9.93 -17.78 -2.48
N LYS A 81 -10.88 -18.19 -1.63
CA LYS A 81 -11.91 -19.14 -2.02
C LYS A 81 -13.00 -18.40 -2.82
N HIS A 82 -13.17 -18.76 -4.08
CA HIS A 82 -14.18 -18.16 -4.93
C HIS A 82 -15.58 -18.45 -4.33
N PRO A 83 -16.40 -17.43 -4.05
CA PRO A 83 -17.64 -17.62 -3.29
C PRO A 83 -18.68 -18.46 -4.06
N GLU A 84 -18.68 -18.39 -5.40
CA GLU A 84 -19.63 -19.12 -6.24
C GLU A 84 -19.19 -20.55 -6.57
N THR A 85 -17.95 -20.76 -7.01
CA THR A 85 -17.44 -22.09 -7.40
C THR A 85 -16.89 -22.90 -6.24
N GLY A 86 -16.52 -22.24 -5.13
CA GLY A 86 -15.85 -22.86 -3.99
C GLY A 86 -14.38 -23.22 -4.23
N GLU A 87 -13.82 -22.89 -5.40
CA GLU A 87 -12.44 -23.17 -5.77
C GLU A 87 -11.47 -22.18 -5.11
N TRP A 88 -10.26 -22.64 -4.81
CA TRP A 88 -9.18 -21.76 -4.36
C TRP A 88 -8.44 -21.19 -5.56
N VAL A 89 -8.43 -19.88 -5.67
CA VAL A 89 -7.63 -19.16 -6.67
C VAL A 89 -6.45 -18.51 -5.94
N GLU A 90 -5.25 -18.75 -6.43
CA GLU A 90 -4.02 -18.24 -5.82
C GLU A 90 -3.32 -17.23 -6.73
N LYS A 91 -2.80 -16.16 -6.11
CA LYS A 91 -1.91 -15.20 -6.75
C LYS A 91 -0.74 -14.89 -5.84
N GLN A 92 0.43 -14.66 -6.43
CA GLN A 92 1.67 -14.49 -5.68
C GLN A 92 2.51 -13.34 -6.21
N ASP A 93 3.31 -12.77 -5.32
CA ASP A 93 4.37 -11.80 -5.60
C ASP A 93 5.43 -11.93 -4.48
N GLY A 94 6.60 -11.34 -4.67
CA GLY A 94 7.70 -11.44 -3.72
C GLY A 94 8.30 -10.09 -3.35
N ALA A 95 9.00 -10.07 -2.21
CA ALA A 95 9.80 -8.92 -1.79
C ALA A 95 11.15 -9.39 -1.24
N GLY A 96 12.18 -8.58 -1.50
CA GLY A 96 13.49 -8.74 -0.87
C GLY A 96 13.51 -8.23 0.58
N PRO A 97 14.60 -8.46 1.31
CA PRO A 97 14.81 -7.94 2.66
C PRO A 97 14.82 -6.41 2.67
N THR A 98 14.47 -5.85 3.81
CA THR A 98 14.62 -4.42 4.11
C THR A 98 15.89 -4.14 4.91
N ASP A 99 16.37 -2.90 4.90
CA ASP A 99 17.53 -2.50 5.71
C ASP A 99 17.28 -2.61 7.23
N ILE A 100 16.02 -2.42 7.65
CA ILE A 100 15.57 -2.52 9.04
C ILE A 100 14.71 -3.77 9.18
N GLU A 101 15.04 -4.64 10.14
CA GLU A 101 14.40 -5.95 10.36
C GLU A 101 14.20 -6.78 9.07
N PRO A 102 15.30 -7.20 8.40
CA PRO A 102 15.28 -7.77 7.05
C PRO A 102 14.20 -8.82 6.79
N PHE A 103 14.07 -9.78 7.71
CA PHE A 103 13.11 -10.88 7.58
C PHE A 103 11.66 -10.41 7.67
N LYS A 104 11.32 -9.59 8.67
CA LYS A 104 9.95 -9.10 8.87
C LYS A 104 9.52 -8.15 7.75
N GLY A 105 10.45 -7.31 7.28
CA GLY A 105 10.21 -6.43 6.14
C GLY A 105 9.99 -7.20 4.84
N GLY A 106 10.77 -8.26 4.60
CA GLY A 106 10.56 -9.15 3.45
C GLY A 106 9.20 -9.84 3.47
N VAL A 107 8.82 -10.45 4.59
CA VAL A 107 7.51 -11.13 4.73
C VAL A 107 6.34 -10.15 4.53
N SER A 108 6.36 -9.01 5.23
CA SER A 108 5.28 -8.01 5.11
C SER A 108 5.26 -7.33 3.73
N GLY A 109 6.43 -7.11 3.13
CA GLY A 109 6.55 -6.60 1.76
C GLY A 109 5.94 -7.56 0.75
N ALA A 110 6.23 -8.86 0.87
CA ALA A 110 5.71 -9.90 -0.02
C ALA A 110 4.18 -9.99 0.09
N LEU A 111 3.63 -10.02 1.31
CA LEU A 111 2.18 -10.01 1.53
C LEU A 111 1.51 -8.82 0.85
N LYS A 112 2.04 -7.61 1.07
CA LYS A 112 1.49 -6.38 0.49
C LYS A 112 1.53 -6.41 -1.03
N ARG A 113 2.63 -6.88 -1.62
CA ARG A 113 2.76 -7.01 -3.08
C ARG A 113 1.81 -8.06 -3.65
N ALA A 114 1.70 -9.24 -3.04
CA ALA A 114 0.74 -10.25 -3.46
C ALA A 114 -0.71 -9.72 -3.40
N ALA A 115 -1.02 -8.89 -2.39
CA ALA A 115 -2.31 -8.23 -2.25
C ALA A 115 -2.62 -7.23 -3.40
N THR A 116 -1.60 -6.57 -3.96
CA THR A 116 -1.78 -5.68 -5.14
C THR A 116 -2.23 -6.44 -6.38
N VAL A 117 -1.86 -7.72 -6.52
CA VAL A 117 -2.32 -8.60 -7.61
C VAL A 117 -3.83 -8.88 -7.48
N TRP A 118 -4.34 -8.90 -6.25
CA TRP A 118 -5.77 -8.93 -5.93
C TRP A 118 -6.47 -7.56 -5.99
N GLY A 119 -5.73 -6.49 -6.25
CA GLY A 119 -6.24 -5.14 -6.42
C GLY A 119 -6.15 -4.25 -5.17
N ILE A 120 -5.76 -4.82 -4.02
CA ILE A 120 -5.62 -4.06 -2.78
C ILE A 120 -4.45 -3.09 -2.90
N GLY A 121 -4.71 -1.79 -2.73
CA GLY A 121 -3.67 -0.75 -2.74
C GLY A 121 -2.98 -0.52 -4.08
N ARG A 122 -3.52 -1.04 -5.20
CA ARG A 122 -2.96 -0.80 -6.54
C ARG A 122 -2.92 0.68 -6.91
N GLU A 123 -3.87 1.46 -6.38
CA GLU A 123 -3.90 2.92 -6.56
C GLU A 123 -2.66 3.63 -6.02
N LEU A 124 -1.92 3.06 -5.05
CA LEU A 124 -0.73 3.68 -4.47
C LEU A 124 0.37 3.94 -5.53
N TYR A 125 0.38 3.17 -6.62
CA TYR A 125 1.30 3.38 -7.74
C TYR A 125 0.93 4.58 -8.62
N ALA A 126 -0.30 5.08 -8.51
CA ALA A 126 -0.77 6.29 -9.16
C ALA A 126 -0.67 7.54 -8.26
N TYR A 127 -0.19 7.37 -7.01
CA TYR A 127 -0.01 8.52 -6.12
C TYR A 127 1.11 9.43 -6.64
N PRO A 128 0.96 10.75 -6.48
CA PRO A 128 2.00 11.69 -6.85
C PRO A 128 3.26 11.47 -6.02
N ARG A 129 4.42 11.68 -6.63
CA ARG A 129 5.69 11.65 -5.89
C ARG A 129 5.72 12.84 -4.94
N VAL A 130 5.93 12.61 -3.65
CA VAL A 130 6.06 13.68 -2.66
C VAL A 130 7.53 13.97 -2.42
N VAL A 131 7.89 15.24 -2.47
CA VAL A 131 9.24 15.74 -2.21
C VAL A 131 9.17 16.82 -1.16
N VAL A 132 9.97 16.71 -0.11
CA VAL A 132 10.08 17.69 0.97
C VAL A 132 11.44 18.38 0.86
N GLU A 133 11.47 19.71 0.93
CA GLU A 133 12.71 20.49 1.01
C GLU A 133 13.47 20.17 2.31
N GLY A 134 14.78 19.99 2.20
CA GLY A 134 15.65 19.54 3.28
C GLY A 134 15.85 18.02 3.31
N GLU A 135 16.95 17.60 3.92
CA GLU A 135 17.26 16.19 4.17
C GLU A 135 16.85 15.83 5.59
N HIS A 136 15.64 15.27 5.73
CA HIS A 136 15.03 15.00 7.02
C HIS A 136 15.27 13.57 7.46
N LYS A 137 15.66 13.35 8.73
CA LYS A 137 15.76 12.00 9.31
C LYS A 137 14.38 11.35 9.49
N TYR A 138 13.36 12.15 9.78
CA TYR A 138 11.97 11.73 9.97
C TYR A 138 11.05 12.64 9.16
N ILE A 139 9.89 12.14 8.75
CA ILE A 139 8.93 12.94 7.98
C ILE A 139 8.35 14.03 8.92
N PRO A 140 8.42 15.33 8.55
CA PRO A 140 7.84 16.39 9.37
C PRO A 140 6.34 16.16 9.63
N PHE A 141 5.89 16.39 10.86
CA PHE A 141 4.51 16.13 11.27
C PHE A 141 3.48 16.94 10.44
N LYS A 142 3.81 18.18 10.10
CA LYS A 142 2.98 19.04 9.26
C LYS A 142 2.82 18.49 7.84
N VAL A 143 3.90 17.94 7.28
CA VAL A 143 3.87 17.21 6.00
C VAL A 143 2.94 15.99 6.11
N LEU A 144 3.07 15.15 7.15
CA LEU A 144 2.18 14.00 7.34
C LEU A 144 0.70 14.41 7.41
N ASN A 145 0.38 15.46 8.16
CA ASN A 145 -1.00 15.96 8.23
C ASN A 145 -1.50 16.48 6.88
N ARG A 146 -0.66 17.16 6.09
CA ARG A 146 -1.01 17.60 4.75
C ARG A 146 -1.38 16.43 3.84
N LEU A 147 -0.66 15.32 3.96
CA LEU A 147 -0.84 14.12 3.12
C LEU A 147 -2.10 13.31 3.46
N LYS A 148 -2.70 13.49 4.65
CA LYS A 148 -3.97 12.81 5.02
C LYS A 148 -5.13 13.15 4.10
N GLY A 149 -5.10 14.30 3.43
CA GLY A 149 -6.15 14.68 2.46
C GLY A 149 -5.99 14.04 1.08
N LEU A 150 -4.83 13.46 0.77
CA LEU A 150 -4.51 12.94 -0.55
C LEU A 150 -5.37 11.72 -0.96
N PRO A 151 -5.62 10.74 -0.08
CA PRO A 151 -6.43 9.57 -0.45
C PRO A 151 -7.86 9.94 -0.83
N LYS A 152 -8.46 10.89 -0.09
CA LYS A 152 -9.77 11.44 -0.43
C LYS A 152 -9.77 12.14 -1.79
N ALA A 153 -8.74 12.92 -2.10
CA ALA A 153 -8.64 13.60 -3.39
C ALA A 153 -8.54 12.61 -4.56
N ILE A 154 -7.80 11.51 -4.39
CA ILE A 154 -7.66 10.44 -5.38
C ILE A 154 -8.98 9.70 -5.56
N ALA A 155 -9.64 9.34 -4.46
CA ALA A 155 -10.95 8.68 -4.51
C ALA A 155 -12.02 9.52 -5.21
N GLU A 156 -11.94 10.85 -5.10
CA GLU A 156 -12.83 11.81 -5.77
C GLU A 156 -12.41 12.09 -7.23
N GLY A 157 -11.35 11.46 -7.74
CA GLY A 157 -10.86 11.64 -9.11
C GLY A 157 -10.29 13.03 -9.39
N LYS A 158 -9.84 13.75 -8.35
CA LYS A 158 -9.27 15.09 -8.53
C LYS A 158 -7.96 15.01 -9.33
N PRO A 159 -7.74 15.91 -10.30
CA PRO A 159 -6.46 15.98 -10.98
C PRO A 159 -5.38 16.37 -9.98
N LEU A 160 -4.35 15.53 -9.88
CA LEU A 160 -3.20 15.76 -9.02
C LEU A 160 -1.95 16.02 -9.87
N PRO A 161 -1.03 16.87 -9.40
CA PRO A 161 0.25 17.03 -10.08
C PRO A 161 1.05 15.74 -10.00
N GLU A 162 1.93 15.48 -10.97
CA GLU A 162 2.83 14.32 -10.92
C GLU A 162 3.74 14.34 -9.67
N VAL A 163 4.14 15.54 -9.25
CA VAL A 163 5.01 15.76 -8.08
C VAL A 163 4.38 16.80 -7.15
N ILE A 164 4.24 16.46 -5.88
CA ILE A 164 3.91 17.40 -4.80
C ILE A 164 5.20 17.82 -4.10
N ARG A 165 5.52 19.11 -4.13
CA ARG A 165 6.68 19.70 -3.43
C ARG A 165 6.23 20.45 -2.20
N LEU A 166 6.82 20.12 -1.06
CA LEU A 166 6.46 20.68 0.25
C LEU A 166 7.71 21.23 0.97
N ASN A 167 7.55 22.28 1.75
CA ASN A 167 8.52 22.63 2.79
C ASN A 167 8.28 21.79 4.06
N ALA A 168 9.10 21.95 5.09
CA ALA A 168 8.95 21.23 6.35
C ALA A 168 7.62 21.54 7.09
N GLU A 169 7.01 22.69 6.79
CA GLU A 169 5.70 23.11 7.32
C GLU A 169 4.51 22.54 6.52
N GLY A 170 4.77 21.72 5.50
CA GLY A 170 3.73 21.07 4.70
C GLY A 170 3.05 22.02 3.70
N GLU A 171 3.65 23.18 3.42
CA GLU A 171 3.16 24.16 2.45
C GLU A 171 3.74 23.87 1.07
N SER A 172 2.95 24.15 0.02
CA SER A 172 3.38 23.90 -1.35
C SER A 172 4.46 24.86 -1.80
N VAL A 173 5.56 24.31 -2.31
CA VAL A 173 6.67 25.08 -2.89
C VAL A 173 6.54 25.07 -4.40
N ARG A 174 6.57 26.24 -5.04
CA ARG A 174 6.65 26.34 -6.50
C ARG A 174 8.04 25.88 -6.94
N LYS A 175 8.12 25.23 -8.11
CA LYS A 175 9.42 24.92 -8.73
C LYS A 175 10.15 26.25 -8.88
N GLY A 176 11.28 26.43 -8.19
CA GLY A 176 12.17 27.56 -8.44
C GLY A 176 12.48 27.58 -9.94
N GLY A 177 12.35 28.76 -10.55
CA GLY A 177 12.83 29.02 -11.91
C GLY A 177 14.34 28.91 -11.97
#